data_AF-A0A835GEH7-F1
#
_entry.id   AF-A0A835GEH7-F1
#
_cell.length_a   1.000
_cell.length_b   1.000
_cell.length_c   1.000
_cell.angle_alpha   90.00
_cell.angle_beta   90.00
_cell.angle_gamma   90.00
#
_symmetry.space_group_name_H-M   'P 1'
#
loop_
_entity.id
_entity.type
_entity.pdbx_description
1 polymer ?
#
loop_
_entity_poly.entity_id
_entity_poly.type
_entity_poly.pdbx_seq_one_letter_code
_entity_poly.pdbx_strand_id
1 'polypeptide(L)'
;MCRQDLLAEIGTRFSNLEQSRTYTVAMFLDPRYKLYFENENIADATKKHIVNLVTAMINESERNQSAASTSVSPSPGKKSNSLLWKHYNKQMHNIRPAGTANSRAIIETQKYLDDTVLSPDQNPLE
;
A
#
# COMPACT_ATOMS: atom_id res chain seq x y z
N MET A 1 18.82 -34.45 16.97
CA MET A 1 18.85 -33.02 16.60
C MET A 1 17.88 -32.31 17.52
N CYS A 2 18.38 -31.58 18.51
CA CYS A 2 17.54 -30.94 19.50
C CYS A 2 16.88 -29.70 18.89
N ARG A 3 15.64 -29.39 19.30
CA ARG A 3 14.87 -28.22 18.80
C ARG A 3 15.66 -26.91 18.83
N GLN A 4 16.56 -26.75 19.81
CA GLN A 4 17.41 -25.56 19.96
C GLN A 4 18.48 -25.46 18.85
N ASP A 5 19.06 -26.59 18.42
CA ASP A 5 20.05 -26.62 17.34
C ASP A 5 19.42 -26.19 16.01
N LEU A 6 18.17 -26.61 15.77
CA LEU A 6 17.43 -26.25 14.56
C LEU A 6 17.08 -24.75 14.53
N LEU A 7 16.64 -24.18 15.67
CA LEU A 7 16.37 -22.74 15.74
C LEU A 7 17.65 -21.91 15.58
N ALA A 8 18.77 -22.36 16.13
CA ALA A 8 20.06 -21.69 15.99
C ALA A 8 20.55 -21.69 14.53
N GLU A 9 20.46 -22.84 13.83
CA GLU A 9 20.81 -22.93 12.41
C GLU A 9 19.90 -22.08 11.52
N ILE A 10 18.59 -22.03 11.81
CA ILE A 10 17.64 -21.17 11.11
C ILE A 10 18.03 -19.70 11.31
N GLY A 11 18.21 -19.25 12.56
CA GLY A 11 18.61 -17.88 12.85
C GLY A 11 19.91 -17.50 12.14
N THR A 12 20.89 -18.40 12.11
CA THR A 12 22.18 -18.16 11.44
C THR A 12 22.01 -17.99 9.92
N ARG A 13 21.26 -18.90 9.27
CA ARG A 13 21.07 -18.90 7.81
C ARG A 13 20.16 -17.80 7.32
N PHE A 14 19.18 -17.41 8.13
CA PHE A 14 18.13 -16.46 7.76
C PHE A 14 18.30 -15.07 8.38
N SER A 15 19.36 -14.85 9.16
CA SER A 15 19.72 -13.54 9.75
C SER A 15 19.76 -12.38 8.76
N ASN A 16 20.06 -12.65 7.49
CA ASN A 16 20.17 -11.63 6.44
C ASN A 16 18.88 -11.46 5.60
N LEU A 17 17.80 -12.19 5.88
CA LEU A 17 16.55 -12.08 5.10
C LEU A 17 15.99 -10.66 5.14
N GLU A 18 16.02 -10.01 6.31
CA GLU A 18 15.51 -8.65 6.50
C GLU A 18 16.35 -7.59 5.76
N GLN A 19 17.55 -7.91 5.29
CA GLN A 19 18.33 -7.01 4.42
C GLN A 19 17.76 -6.94 3.00
N SER A 20 17.01 -7.97 2.58
CA SER A 20 16.37 -8.00 1.27
C SER A 20 15.13 -7.10 1.24
N ARG A 21 15.20 -6.04 0.44
CA ARG A 21 14.08 -5.10 0.22
C ARG A 21 12.82 -5.82 -0.26
N THR A 22 12.97 -6.77 -1.18
CA THR A 22 11.83 -7.52 -1.73
C THR A 22 11.14 -8.34 -0.64
N TYR A 23 11.93 -8.96 0.23
CA TYR A 23 11.41 -9.72 1.36
C TYR A 23 10.66 -8.81 2.33
N THR A 24 11.27 -7.71 2.78
CA THR A 24 10.63 -6.81 3.76
C THR A 24 9.37 -6.15 3.22
N VAL A 25 9.36 -5.78 1.93
CA VAL A 25 8.17 -5.21 1.29
C VAL A 25 7.06 -6.27 1.14
N ALA A 26 7.38 -7.48 0.69
CA ALA A 26 6.38 -8.55 0.56
C ALA A 26 5.77 -8.91 1.92
N MET A 27 6.61 -8.98 2.95
CA MET A 27 6.23 -9.26 4.33
C MET A 27 5.36 -8.14 4.92
N PHE A 28 5.74 -6.88 4.68
CA PHE A 28 4.95 -5.73 5.12
C PHE A 28 3.58 -5.70 4.46
N LEU A 29 3.48 -6.04 3.18
CA LEU A 29 2.22 -5.99 2.43
C LEU A 29 1.29 -7.18 2.71
N ASP A 30 1.80 -8.27 3.27
CA ASP A 30 0.99 -9.39 3.71
C ASP A 30 0.30 -9.03 5.05
N PRO A 31 -1.04 -8.96 5.10
CA PRO A 31 -1.78 -8.60 6.32
C PRO A 31 -1.49 -9.49 7.54
N ARG A 32 -0.97 -10.71 7.30
CA ARG A 32 -0.62 -11.69 8.35
C ARG A 32 0.74 -11.40 8.98
N TYR A 33 1.66 -10.78 8.23
CA TYR A 33 3.05 -10.60 8.63
C TYR A 33 3.47 -9.12 8.73
N LYS A 34 2.56 -8.17 8.51
CA LYS A 34 2.84 -6.72 8.49
C LYS A 34 3.52 -6.15 9.74
N LEU A 35 3.42 -6.83 10.90
CA LEU A 35 4.08 -6.45 12.17
C LEU A 35 5.21 -7.39 12.57
N TYR A 36 5.50 -8.43 11.80
CA TYR A 36 6.51 -9.41 12.12
C TYR A 36 7.86 -8.90 11.58
N PHE A 37 8.59 -8.14 12.40
CA PHE A 37 9.96 -7.72 12.11
C PHE A 37 10.82 -7.96 13.35
N GLU A 38 12.00 -8.53 13.19
CA GLU A 38 12.96 -8.72 14.27
C GLU A 38 13.70 -7.41 14.60
N ASN A 39 13.96 -6.57 13.59
CA ASN A 39 14.62 -5.29 13.75
C ASN A 39 13.68 -4.10 13.48
N GLU A 40 13.40 -3.31 14.51
CA GLU A 40 12.56 -2.11 14.41
C GLU A 40 13.07 -1.09 13.37
N ASN A 41 14.39 -0.97 13.21
CA ASN A 41 14.95 -0.05 12.20
C ASN A 41 14.59 -0.46 10.78
N ILE A 42 14.51 -1.78 10.53
CA ILE A 42 14.13 -2.33 9.22
C ILE A 42 12.63 -2.15 8.99
N ALA A 43 11.82 -2.35 10.03
CA ALA A 43 10.38 -2.06 9.98
C ALA A 43 10.13 -0.59 9.62
N ASP A 44 10.79 0.35 10.29
CA ASP A 44 10.67 1.78 10.03
C ASP A 44 11.17 2.18 8.63
N ALA A 45 12.30 1.62 8.20
CA ALA A 45 12.83 1.86 6.86
C ALA A 45 11.87 1.34 5.78
N THR A 46 11.26 0.18 6.00
CA THR A 46 10.29 -0.44 5.10
C THR A 46 9.00 0.38 5.06
N LYS A 47 8.48 0.83 6.22
CA LYS A 47 7.33 1.73 6.30
C LYS A 47 7.57 3.02 5.51
N LYS A 48 8.71 3.69 5.72
CA LYS A 48 9.08 4.90 4.97
C LYS A 48 9.17 4.64 3.46
N HIS A 49 9.70 3.48 3.07
CA HIS A 49 9.75 3.11 1.68
C HIS A 49 8.36 2.98 1.04
N ILE A 50 7.45 2.30 1.72
CA ILE A 50 6.09 2.05 1.22
C ILE A 50 5.31 3.35 1.14
N VAL A 51 5.44 4.24 2.13
CA VAL A 51 4.88 5.60 2.08
C VAL A 51 5.37 6.34 0.83
N ASN A 52 6.66 6.25 0.49
CA ASN A 52 7.20 6.89 -0.71
C ASN A 52 6.64 6.28 -2.01
N LEU A 53 6.49 4.95 -2.07
CA LEU A 53 5.88 4.26 -3.21
C LEU A 53 4.41 4.68 -3.41
N VAL A 54 3.62 4.66 -2.33
CA VAL A 54 2.22 5.08 -2.35
C VAL A 54 2.11 6.56 -2.74
N THR A 55 2.99 7.42 -2.22
CA THR A 55 3.05 8.84 -2.61
C THR A 55 3.28 9.01 -4.10
N ALA A 56 4.22 8.24 -4.68
CA ALA A 56 4.50 8.27 -6.11
C ALA A 56 3.27 7.83 -6.93
N MET A 57 2.60 6.76 -6.53
CA MET A 57 1.37 6.26 -7.19
C MET A 57 0.22 7.28 -7.14
N ILE A 58 0.05 7.97 -6.00
CA ILE A 58 -0.96 9.04 -5.86
C ILE A 58 -0.64 10.19 -6.82
N ASN A 59 0.61 10.65 -6.84
CA ASN A 59 1.03 11.73 -7.73
C ASN A 59 0.85 11.38 -9.21
N GLU A 60 1.19 10.15 -9.61
CA GLU A 60 0.98 9.66 -10.98
C GLU A 60 -0.51 9.63 -11.34
N SER A 61 -1.35 9.15 -10.43
CA SER A 61 -2.81 9.11 -10.63
C SER A 61 -3.40 10.50 -10.82
N GLU A 62 -2.92 11.50 -10.07
CA GLU A 62 -3.36 12.89 -10.20
C GLU A 62 -2.89 13.55 -11.51
N ARG A 63 -1.67 13.24 -11.97
CA ARG A 63 -1.17 13.68 -13.28
C ARG A 63 -2.01 13.10 -14.41
N ASN A 64 -2.34 11.81 -14.34
CA ASN A 64 -3.13 11.12 -15.37
C ASN A 64 -4.59 11.62 -15.41
N GLN A 65 -5.21 11.92 -14.27
CA GLN A 65 -6.55 12.54 -14.22
C GLN A 65 -6.57 13.96 -14.82
N SER A 66 -5.50 14.73 -14.63
CA SER A 66 -5.36 16.05 -15.24
C SER A 66 -5.21 15.97 -16.76
N ALA A 67 -4.49 14.98 -17.28
CA ALA A 67 -4.31 14.77 -18.73
C ALA A 67 -5.56 14.23 -19.44
N ALA A 68 -6.36 13.37 -18.79
CA ALA A 68 -7.60 12.83 -19.34
C ALA A 68 -8.71 13.90 -19.53
N SER A 69 -8.57 15.05 -18.87
CA SER A 69 -9.53 16.17 -19.01
C SER A 69 -9.30 17.01 -20.28
N THR A 70 -8.21 16.78 -21.03
CA THR A 70 -7.83 17.61 -22.20
C THR A 70 -8.03 16.92 -23.55
N SER A 71 -8.34 15.62 -23.61
CA SER A 71 -8.50 14.88 -24.89
C SER A 71 -9.96 14.48 -25.17
N VAL A 72 -10.76 15.44 -25.61
CA VAL A 72 -12.03 15.15 -26.30
C VAL A 72 -11.75 14.80 -27.76
N SER A 73 -11.58 13.51 -28.06
CA SER A 73 -11.84 12.95 -29.38
C SER A 73 -13.10 12.06 -29.32
N PRO A 74 -14.10 12.23 -30.21
CA PRO A 74 -15.35 11.49 -30.12
C PRO A 74 -15.22 10.13 -30.83
N SER A 75 -15.17 9.04 -30.06
CA SER A 75 -15.53 7.70 -30.55
C SER A 75 -16.97 7.35 -30.11
N PRO A 76 -17.78 6.69 -30.96
CA PRO A 76 -19.20 6.44 -30.71
C PRO A 76 -19.39 5.12 -29.97
N GLY A 77 -19.12 5.11 -28.66
CA GLY A 77 -19.50 4.03 -27.76
C GLY A 77 -20.26 4.61 -26.58
N LYS A 78 -21.57 4.31 -26.48
CA LYS A 78 -22.56 4.74 -25.46
C LYS A 78 -21.94 5.43 -24.23
N LYS A 79 -21.74 6.74 -24.34
CA LYS A 79 -21.46 7.61 -23.18
C LYS A 79 -22.76 7.72 -22.40
N SER A 80 -22.88 7.00 -21.28
CA SER A 80 -23.83 7.38 -20.24
C SER A 80 -23.35 8.70 -19.64
N ASN A 81 -23.64 9.80 -20.34
CA ASN A 81 -23.39 11.19 -19.95
C ASN A 81 -24.40 11.63 -18.88
N SER A 82 -24.69 10.78 -17.89
CA SER A 82 -25.63 11.18 -16.84
C SER A 82 -25.01 12.34 -16.06
N LEU A 83 -25.64 13.52 -16.17
CA LEU A 83 -25.30 14.71 -15.39
C LEU A 83 -25.30 14.40 -13.89
N LEU A 84 -26.08 13.40 -13.47
CA LEU A 84 -26.09 12.87 -12.10
C LEU A 84 -24.72 12.35 -11.68
N TRP A 85 -24.06 11.52 -12.49
CA TRP A 85 -22.73 10.98 -12.17
C TRP A 85 -21.67 12.08 -12.16
N LYS A 86 -21.78 13.07 -13.05
CA LYS A 86 -20.87 14.23 -13.04
C LYS A 86 -21.05 15.09 -11.78
N HIS A 87 -22.29 15.36 -11.38
CA HIS A 87 -22.61 16.10 -10.17
C HIS A 87 -22.16 15.33 -8.91
N TYR A 88 -22.45 14.03 -8.86
CA TYR A 88 -22.05 13.15 -7.77
C TYR A 88 -20.51 13.10 -7.62
N ASN A 89 -19.78 12.87 -8.72
CA ASN A 89 -18.32 12.86 -8.69
C ASN A 89 -17.74 14.21 -8.25
N LYS A 90 -18.30 15.33 -8.75
CA LYS A 90 -17.89 16.69 -8.34
C LYS A 90 -18.05 16.91 -6.84
N GLN A 91 -19.16 16.46 -6.25
CA GLN A 91 -19.39 16.57 -4.81
C GLN A 91 -18.50 15.64 -3.99
N MET A 92 -18.20 14.43 -4.49
CA MET A 92 -17.25 13.52 -3.84
C MET A 92 -15.82 14.07 -3.83
N HIS A 93 -15.38 14.77 -4.88
CA HIS A 93 -14.06 15.39 -4.92
C HIS A 93 -13.85 16.43 -3.81
N ASN A 94 -14.91 17.10 -3.34
CA ASN A 94 -14.85 18.05 -2.24
C ASN A 94 -14.67 17.40 -0.85
N ILE A 95 -15.00 16.11 -0.72
CA ILE A 95 -14.87 15.36 0.54
C ILE A 95 -13.51 14.66 0.65
N ARG A 96 -12.70 14.65 -0.42
CA ARG A 96 -11.34 14.09 -0.34
C ARG A 96 -10.55 14.84 0.74
N PRO A 97 -9.88 14.12 1.65
CA PRO A 97 -9.11 14.76 2.71
C PRO A 97 -8.09 15.73 2.11
N ALA A 98 -8.17 16.98 2.54
CA ALA A 98 -7.25 18.04 2.15
C ALA A 98 -5.85 17.70 2.67
N GLY A 99 -4.88 17.55 1.77
CA GLY A 99 -3.50 17.22 2.15
C GLY A 99 -2.61 16.94 0.93
N THR A 100 -1.30 16.96 1.16
CA THR A 100 -0.33 16.57 0.14
C THR A 100 -0.44 15.08 -0.17
N ALA A 101 0.03 14.62 -1.34
CA ALA A 101 0.10 13.19 -1.67
C ALA A 101 0.84 12.38 -0.60
N ASN A 102 1.89 12.96 0.00
CA ASN A 102 2.63 12.36 1.10
C ASN A 102 1.76 12.20 2.36
N SER A 103 1.06 13.25 2.79
CA SER A 103 0.15 13.19 3.94
C SER A 103 -0.91 12.09 3.77
N ARG A 104 -1.48 11.95 2.58
CA ARG A 104 -2.44 10.89 2.27
C ARG A 104 -1.80 9.50 2.30
N ALA A 105 -0.61 9.34 1.74
CA ALA A 105 0.12 8.08 1.78
C ALA A 105 0.47 7.65 3.21
N ILE A 106 0.87 8.60 4.08
CA ILE A 106 1.12 8.35 5.50
C ILE A 106 -0.14 7.87 6.20
N ILE A 107 -1.26 8.58 6.02
CA ILE A 107 -2.54 8.21 6.64
C ILE A 107 -2.97 6.82 6.20
N GLU A 108 -2.87 6.51 4.91
CA GLU A 108 -3.29 5.21 4.38
C GLU A 108 -2.40 4.07 4.88
N THR A 109 -1.08 4.28 4.89
CA THR A 109 -0.14 3.28 5.42
C THR A 109 -0.37 3.06 6.92
N GLN A 110 -0.70 4.11 7.67
CA GLN A 110 -1.00 3.98 9.09
C GLN A 110 -2.31 3.23 9.33
N LYS A 111 -3.37 3.53 8.58
CA LYS A 111 -4.62 2.75 8.64
C LYS A 111 -4.40 1.27 8.37
N TYR A 112 -3.62 0.95 7.33
CA TYR A 112 -3.26 -0.44 7.03
C TYR A 112 -2.54 -1.12 8.20
N LEU A 113 -1.67 -0.41 8.92
CA LEU A 113 -0.99 -0.96 10.10
C LEU A 113 -1.95 -1.11 11.29
N ASP A 114 -2.89 -0.19 11.46
CA ASP A 114 -3.87 -0.18 12.54
C ASP A 114 -5.00 -1.22 12.35
N ASP A 115 -5.24 -1.65 11.11
CA ASP A 115 -6.19 -2.73 10.81
C ASP A 115 -5.81 -4.03 11.54
N THR A 116 -6.80 -4.89 11.78
CA THR A 116 -6.58 -6.18 12.46
C THR A 116 -5.54 -7.02 11.73
N VAL A 117 -4.53 -7.51 12.45
CA VAL A 117 -3.57 -8.49 11.92
C VAL A 117 -4.29 -9.84 11.76
N LEU A 118 -4.23 -10.41 10.56
CA LEU A 118 -4.84 -11.71 10.29
C LEU A 118 -3.99 -12.83 10.88
N SER A 119 -4.63 -13.88 11.36
CA SER A 119 -3.91 -15.08 11.80
C SER A 119 -3.18 -15.71 10.60
N PRO A 120 -1.97 -16.26 10.77
CA PRO A 120 -1.22 -16.90 9.68
C PRO A 120 -2.00 -17.99 8.93
N ASP A 121 -2.93 -18.64 9.63
CA ASP A 121 -3.76 -19.75 9.14
C ASP A 121 -4.98 -19.29 8.33
N GLN A 122 -5.27 -17.99 8.29
CA GLN A 122 -6.40 -17.43 7.54
C GLN A 122 -5.99 -17.05 6.12
N ASN A 123 -6.93 -17.20 5.17
CA ASN A 123 -6.74 -16.74 3.80
C ASN A 123 -6.78 -15.20 3.77
N PRO A 124 -5.69 -14.52 3.36
CA PRO A 124 -5.63 -13.06 3.38
C PRO A 124 -6.49 -12.37 2.30
N LEU A 125 -7.17 -13.15 1.43
CA LEU A 125 -7.99 -12.66 0.33
C LEU A 125 -9.48 -13.04 0.47
N GLU A 126 -9.88 -13.66 1.58
CA GLU A 126 -11.28 -14.00 1.88
C GLU A 126 -12.06 -12.85 2.53
#